data_AF-A0A940AHF4-F1
#
_entry.id   AF-A0A940AHF4-F1
#
_cell.length_a   1.000
_cell.length_b   1.000
_cell.length_c   1.000
_cell.angle_alpha   90.00
_cell.angle_beta   90.00
_cell.angle_gamma   90.00
#
_symmetry.space_group_name_H-M   'P 1'
#
loop_
_entity.id
_entity.type
_entity.pdbx_description
1 polymer ?
#
loop_
_entity_poly.entity_id
_entity_poly.type
_entity_poly.pdbx_seq_one_letter_code
_entity_poly.pdbx_strand_id
1 'polypeptide(L)'
;MYEDQIKKAILDACRRAGGQRAFAKQRGLSQSWISDYISGHKQIRNMSLQTLHKFFPDLKLVFSESESYPSSSLEELERRVSALENGQKNTSYSYRRLNGALSSVSSKNGIDSE
;
A
#
# COMPACT_ATOMS: atom_id res chain seq x y z
N MET A 1 -4.59 -1.77 -14.48
CA MET A 1 -3.26 -1.17 -14.74
C MET A 1 -2.27 -1.43 -13.60
N TYR A 2 -2.53 -1.00 -12.35
CA TYR A 2 -1.61 -1.28 -11.23
C TYR A 2 -1.61 -2.75 -10.78
N GLU A 3 -2.77 -3.42 -10.82
CA GLU A 3 -2.89 -4.82 -10.39
C GLU A 3 -2.02 -5.77 -11.22
N ASP A 4 -2.02 -5.61 -12.55
CA ASP A 4 -1.25 -6.45 -13.46
C ASP A 4 0.26 -6.25 -13.28
N GLN A 5 0.69 -5.03 -12.96
CA GLN A 5 2.09 -4.72 -12.66
C GLN A 5 2.54 -5.44 -11.39
N ILE A 6 1.73 -5.43 -10.33
CA ILE A 6 2.05 -6.13 -9.09
C ILE A 6 2.05 -7.65 -9.31
N LYS A 7 1.08 -8.19 -10.04
CA LYS A 7 1.06 -9.63 -10.42
C LYS A 7 2.32 -10.01 -11.19
N LYS A 8 2.73 -9.19 -12.15
CA LYS A 8 3.97 -9.39 -12.91
C LYS A 8 5.20 -9.35 -12.00
N ALA A 9 5.27 -8.41 -11.07
CA ALA A 9 6.35 -8.33 -10.08
C ALA A 9 6.41 -9.58 -9.19
N ILE A 10 5.27 -10.11 -8.75
CA ILE A 10 5.18 -11.38 -8.00
C ILE A 10 5.69 -12.55 -8.85
N LEU A 11 5.28 -12.63 -10.13
CA LEU A 11 5.75 -13.66 -11.06
C LEU A 11 7.26 -13.60 -11.29
N ASP A 12 7.82 -12.40 -11.48
CA ASP A 12 9.26 -12.20 -11.64
C ASP A 12 10.04 -12.54 -10.36
N ALA A 13 9.49 -12.23 -9.18
CA ALA A 13 10.06 -12.65 -7.91
C ALA A 13 10.06 -14.19 -7.77
N CYS A 14 8.96 -14.85 -8.15
CA CYS A 14 8.87 -16.31 -8.18
C CYS A 14 9.91 -16.91 -9.13
N ARG A 15 10.03 -16.36 -10.36
CA ARG A 15 11.00 -16.83 -11.36
C ARG A 15 12.44 -16.73 -10.84
N ARG A 16 12.81 -15.61 -10.21
CA ARG A 16 14.14 -15.41 -9.61
C ARG A 16 14.44 -16.39 -8.48
N ALA A 17 13.43 -16.80 -7.72
CA ALA A 17 13.59 -17.77 -6.64
C ALA A 17 13.57 -19.24 -7.10
N GLY A 18 13.38 -19.52 -8.40
CA GLY A 18 13.28 -20.90 -8.92
C GLY A 18 11.85 -21.46 -8.94
N GLY A 19 10.83 -20.60 -8.92
CA GLY A 19 9.42 -20.93 -9.03
C GLY A 19 8.60 -20.56 -7.79
N GLN A 20 7.27 -20.70 -7.88
CA GLN A 20 6.35 -20.30 -6.80
C GLN A 20 6.62 -21.05 -5.49
N ARG A 21 6.87 -22.37 -5.56
CA ARG A 21 7.12 -23.19 -4.37
C ARG A 21 8.40 -22.79 -3.65
N ALA A 22 9.47 -22.49 -4.40
CA ALA A 22 10.74 -22.06 -3.85
C ALA A 22 10.62 -20.67 -3.20
N PHE A 23 9.95 -19.73 -3.88
CA PHE A 23 9.63 -18.42 -3.33
C PHE A 23 8.79 -18.51 -2.05
N ALA A 24 7.75 -19.36 -2.04
CA ALA A 24 6.89 -19.57 -0.89
C ALA A 24 7.70 -20.03 0.34
N LYS A 25 8.58 -21.02 0.13
CA LYS A 25 9.47 -21.53 1.18
C LYS A 25 10.42 -20.44 1.69
N GLN A 26 11.02 -19.65 0.80
CA GLN A 26 11.94 -18.57 1.17
C GLN A 26 11.25 -17.47 2.00
N ARG A 27 9.95 -17.21 1.75
CA ARG A 27 9.19 -16.12 2.39
C ARG A 27 8.27 -16.57 3.52
N GLY A 28 8.26 -17.86 3.86
CA GLY A 28 7.33 -18.40 4.86
C GLY A 28 5.85 -18.20 4.47
N LEU A 29 5.54 -18.37 3.18
CA LEU A 29 4.20 -18.28 2.60
C LEU A 29 3.73 -19.65 2.13
N SER A 30 2.41 -19.85 2.04
CA SER A 30 1.85 -20.99 1.31
C SER A 30 1.94 -20.75 -0.20
N GLN A 31 2.25 -21.78 -0.98
CA GLN A 31 2.27 -21.68 -2.44
C GLN A 31 0.88 -21.40 -3.01
N SER A 32 -0.19 -21.96 -2.42
CA SER A 32 -1.59 -21.68 -2.80
C SER A 32 -1.90 -20.18 -2.67
N TRP A 33 -1.36 -19.53 -1.64
CA TRP A 33 -1.54 -18.11 -1.42
C TRP A 33 -0.96 -17.26 -2.55
N ILE A 34 0.22 -17.62 -3.05
CA ILE A 34 0.83 -16.95 -4.21
C ILE A 34 -0.01 -17.21 -5.46
N SER A 35 -0.47 -18.45 -5.65
CA SER A 35 -1.32 -18.84 -6.77
C SER A 35 -2.63 -18.05 -6.80
N ASP A 36 -3.27 -17.84 -5.64
CA ASP A 36 -4.52 -17.06 -5.52
C ASP A 36 -4.38 -15.63 -6.05
N TYR A 37 -3.24 -14.97 -5.78
CA TYR A 37 -3.00 -13.61 -6.26
C TYR A 37 -2.65 -13.58 -7.74
N ILE A 38 -1.88 -14.57 -8.24
CA ILE A 38 -1.52 -14.67 -9.66
C ILE A 38 -2.76 -14.97 -10.51
N SER A 39 -3.60 -15.92 -10.10
CA SER A 39 -4.83 -16.30 -10.79
C SER A 39 -5.93 -15.23 -10.69
N GLY A 40 -5.79 -14.30 -9.75
CA GLY A 40 -6.77 -13.26 -9.48
C GLY A 40 -7.95 -13.71 -8.61
N HIS A 41 -7.90 -14.92 -8.05
CA HIS A 41 -8.85 -15.36 -7.03
C HIS A 41 -8.83 -14.43 -5.80
N LYS A 42 -7.64 -13.93 -5.43
CA LYS A 42 -7.47 -12.82 -4.49
C LYS A 42 -7.06 -11.55 -5.24
N GLN A 43 -7.72 -10.47 -4.89
CA GLN A 43 -7.42 -9.15 -5.43
C GLN A 43 -6.24 -8.53 -4.70
N ILE A 44 -5.34 -7.87 -5.43
CA ILE A 44 -4.14 -7.26 -4.85
C ILE A 44 -4.51 -6.12 -3.91
N ARG A 45 -5.61 -5.39 -4.21
CA ARG A 45 -6.14 -4.33 -3.33
C ARG A 45 -6.55 -4.83 -1.94
N ASN A 46 -6.79 -6.13 -1.78
CA ASN A 46 -7.14 -6.76 -0.49
C ASN A 46 -5.93 -7.40 0.19
N MET A 47 -4.72 -7.19 -0.33
CA MET A 47 -3.49 -7.71 0.25
C MET A 47 -3.17 -6.95 1.53
N SER A 48 -2.97 -7.67 2.65
CA SER A 48 -2.52 -7.03 3.88
C SER A 48 -1.11 -6.49 3.73
N LEU A 49 -0.78 -5.45 4.49
CA LEU A 49 0.56 -4.87 4.51
C LEU A 49 1.64 -5.92 4.85
N GLN A 50 1.34 -6.80 5.81
CA GLN A 50 2.21 -7.90 6.18
C GLN A 50 2.49 -8.85 5.00
N THR A 51 1.47 -9.12 4.19
CA THR A 51 1.61 -9.96 2.99
C THR A 51 2.47 -9.27 1.94
N LEU A 52 2.23 -7.98 1.73
CA LEU A 52 3.00 -7.15 0.80
C LEU A 52 4.49 -7.13 1.17
N HIS A 53 4.80 -6.97 2.46
CA HIS A 53 6.16 -7.02 2.98
C HIS A 53 6.82 -8.41 2.82
N LYS A 54 6.06 -9.50 2.95
CA LYS A 54 6.58 -10.85 2.67
C LYS A 54 6.92 -11.05 1.20
N PHE A 55 6.13 -10.49 0.27
CA PHE A 55 6.41 -10.53 -1.16
C PHE A 55 7.62 -9.66 -1.52
N PHE A 56 7.67 -8.46 -0.95
CA PHE A 56 8.63 -7.42 -1.29
C PHE A 56 9.23 -6.84 0.01
N PRO A 57 10.23 -7.50 0.61
CA PRO A 57 10.82 -7.06 1.88
C PRO A 57 11.53 -5.70 1.76
N ASP A 58 12.04 -5.38 0.58
CA ASP A 58 12.71 -4.10 0.31
C ASP A 58 11.71 -3.01 -0.12
N LEU A 59 10.39 -3.28 -0.02
CA LEU A 59 9.36 -2.32 -0.39
C LEU A 59 9.36 -1.17 0.61
N LYS A 60 9.44 0.02 0.04
CA LYS A 60 9.43 1.29 0.75
C LYS A 60 8.10 1.97 0.51
N LEU A 61 7.33 2.19 1.59
CA LEU A 61 6.05 2.89 1.53
C LEU A 61 6.23 4.36 1.88
N VAL A 62 5.55 5.20 1.12
CA VAL A 62 5.56 6.66 1.25
C VAL A 62 4.09 7.09 1.35
N PHE A 63 3.70 7.77 2.43
CA PHE A 63 2.31 8.16 2.67
C PHE A 63 1.98 9.57 2.19
N SER A 64 2.97 10.44 2.13
CA SER A 64 2.82 11.82 1.62
C SER A 64 3.95 12.13 0.66
N GLU A 65 3.67 12.86 -0.42
CA GLU A 65 4.69 13.35 -1.35
C GLU A 65 5.73 14.25 -0.67
N SER A 66 5.41 14.80 0.51
CA SER A 66 6.34 15.56 1.35
C SER A 66 7.29 14.69 2.20
N GLU A 67 7.07 13.38 2.27
CA GLU A 67 7.96 12.48 3.02
C GLU A 67 9.24 12.22 2.21
N SER A 68 10.32 12.89 2.59
CA SER A 68 11.65 12.74 1.96
C SER A 68 12.27 11.35 2.19
N TYR A 69 11.71 10.53 3.09
CA TYR A 69 12.23 9.20 3.42
C TYR A 69 11.09 8.19 3.55
N PRO A 70 11.07 7.14 2.72
CA PRO A 70 10.13 6.05 2.88
C PRO A 70 10.40 5.33 4.21
N SER A 71 9.34 4.99 4.95
CA SER A 71 9.47 4.23 6.20
C SER A 71 10.10 2.86 5.91
N SER A 72 11.12 2.49 6.68
CA SER A 72 11.92 1.28 6.43
C SER A 72 11.45 0.05 7.19
N SER A 73 10.52 0.20 8.15
CA SER A 73 10.08 -0.89 9.03
C SER A 73 8.55 -0.98 9.12
N LEU A 74 8.06 -2.21 9.31
CA LEU A 74 6.64 -2.53 9.43
C LEU A 74 6.00 -1.93 10.70
N GLU A 75 6.76 -1.88 11.80
CA GLU A 75 6.31 -1.27 13.06
C GLU A 75 6.07 0.24 12.92
N GLU A 76 6.93 0.93 12.17
CA GLU A 76 6.79 2.36 11.91
C GLU A 76 5.56 2.63 11.03
N LEU A 77 5.30 1.74 10.06
CA LEU A 77 4.10 1.75 9.24
C LEU A 77 2.82 1.58 10.07
N GLU A 78 2.77 0.55 10.91
CA GLU A 78 1.62 0.27 11.78
C GLU A 78 1.34 1.45 12.73
N ARG A 79 2.39 2.01 13.34
CA ARG A 79 2.27 3.20 14.19
C ARG A 79 1.68 4.40 13.45
N ARG A 80 2.07 4.63 12.20
CA ARG A 80 1.56 5.74 11.38
C ARG A 80 0.10 5.54 10.99
N VAL A 81 -0.28 4.33 10.57
CA VAL A 81 -1.68 4.02 10.25
C VAL A 81 -2.56 4.26 11.47
N SER A 82 -2.17 3.77 12.64
CA SER A 82 -2.89 4.02 13.89
C SER A 82 -2.93 5.51 14.26
N ALA A 83 -1.87 6.27 14.00
CA ALA A 83 -1.86 7.72 14.23
C ALA A 83 -2.84 8.47 13.30
N LEU A 84 -2.98 8.04 12.04
CA LEU A 84 -3.94 8.60 11.09
C LEU A 84 -5.38 8.27 11.48
N GLU A 85 -5.65 7.04 11.88
CA GLU A 85 -6.98 6.61 12.36
C GLU A 85 -7.42 7.38 13.61
N ASN A 86 -6.48 7.71 14.50
CA ASN A 86 -6.76 8.50 15.71
C ASN A 86 -6.71 10.02 15.48
N GLY A 87 -6.08 10.49 14.40
CA GLY A 87 -5.78 11.91 14.12
C GLY A 87 -6.78 12.63 13.19
N GLN A 88 -7.84 11.97 12.72
CA GLN A 88 -8.82 12.53 11.77
C GLN A 88 -9.64 13.74 12.28
N LYS A 89 -9.34 14.32 13.45
CA LYS A 89 -10.02 15.55 13.90
C LYS A 89 -9.48 16.86 13.32
N ASN A 90 -8.30 16.93 12.67
CA ASN A 90 -7.79 18.26 12.30
C ASN A 90 -6.70 18.33 11.20
N THR A 91 -6.87 17.67 10.06
CA THR A 91 -5.92 17.87 8.94
C THR A 91 -6.63 18.06 7.61
N SER A 92 -6.65 19.31 7.17
CA SER A 92 -7.11 19.73 5.84
C SER A 92 -6.04 19.36 4.82
N TYR A 93 -6.35 18.40 3.93
CA TYR A 93 -5.47 18.03 2.82
C TYR A 93 -5.79 18.90 1.61
N SER A 94 -4.81 19.66 1.13
CA SER A 94 -4.90 20.37 -0.15
C SER A 94 -4.28 19.51 -1.26
N TYR A 95 -5.10 19.07 -2.20
CA TYR A 95 -4.63 18.38 -3.39
C TYR A 95 -4.13 19.40 -4.41
N ARG A 96 -2.85 19.32 -4.78
CA ARG A 96 -2.32 20.07 -5.92
C ARG A 96 -2.25 19.11 -7.12
N ARG A 97 -3.19 19.21 -8.07
CA ARG A 97 -3.07 18.51 -9.36
C ARG A 97 -1.83 19.02 -10.09
N LEU A 98 -0.94 18.12 -10.46
CA LEU A 98 0.06 18.37 -11.50
C LEU A 98 -0.71 18.62 -12.81
N ASN A 99 -0.52 19.81 -13.37
CA ASN A 99 -1.17 20.44 -14.54
C ASN A 99 -2.36 21.36 -14.23
N GLY A 100 -2.01 22.61 -13.90
CA GLY A 100 -2.74 23.84 -14.24
C GLY A 100 -4.26 23.86 -14.09
N ALA A 101 -4.75 24.14 -12.87
CA ALA A 101 -5.84 25.08 -12.55
C ALA A 101 -6.24 24.88 -11.09
N LEU A 102 -6.16 25.95 -10.29
CA LEU A 102 -6.58 25.95 -8.88
C LEU A 102 -8.11 25.90 -8.80
N SER A 103 -8.66 24.89 -8.12
CA SER A 103 -9.98 24.97 -7.51
C SER A 103 -9.88 24.55 -6.05
N SER A 104 -9.81 25.54 -5.15
CA SER A 104 -9.98 25.32 -3.72
C SER A 104 -11.44 25.00 -3.44
N VAL A 105 -11.76 23.76 -3.08
CA VAL A 105 -13.06 23.42 -2.49
C VAL A 105 -12.93 23.58 -0.99
N SER A 106 -13.48 24.68 -0.48
CA SER A 106 -13.64 24.94 0.95
C SER A 106 -14.98 24.34 1.38
N SER A 107 -14.96 23.20 2.05
CA SER A 107 -16.14 22.69 2.76
C SER A 107 -16.20 23.33 4.14
N LYS A 108 -16.98 24.42 4.27
CA LYS A 108 -17.48 24.88 5.56
C LYS A 108 -18.60 23.93 5.99
N ASN A 109 -18.34 23.05 6.94
CA ASN A 109 -19.42 22.44 7.72
C ASN A 109 -19.67 23.34 8.93
N GLY A 110 -20.70 24.18 8.80
CA GLY A 110 -21.31 24.86 9.94
C GLY A 110 -21.86 23.81 10.88
N ILE A 111 -21.38 23.84 12.12
CA ILE A 111 -22.06 23.22 13.24
C ILE A 111 -23.07 24.28 13.70
N ASP A 112 -24.26 24.26 13.12
CA ASP A 112 -25.39 24.96 13.72
C ASP A 112 -25.89 24.08 14.87
N SER A 113 -25.57 24.54 16.07
CA SER A 113 -26.18 24.09 17.30
C SER A 113 -27.45 24.90 17.51
N GLU A 114 -28.59 24.23 17.66
CA GLU A 114 -29.71 24.65 18.52
C GLU A 114 -30.57 23.42 18.86
#